data_AF-A0A8J5RRB3-F1
#
_entry.id   AF-A0A8J5RRB3-F1
#
_cell.length_a   1.000
_cell.length_b   1.000
_cell.length_c   1.000
_cell.angle_alpha   90.00
_cell.angle_beta   90.00
_cell.angle_gamma   90.00
#
_symmetry.space_group_name_H-M   'P 1'
#
loop_
_entity.id
_entity.type
_entity.pdbx_description
1 polymer ?
#
loop_
_entity_poly.entity_id
_entity_poly.type
_entity_poly.pdbx_seq_one_letter_code
_entity_poly.pdbx_strand_id
1 'polypeptide(L)'
;MAAAMVATVHGGVGGKHDKPSPGGGGAPQVDTGKYVRYTPEQVDALERVYSECPKPSSLRRQQLIRECPILCNIEPKQIKVWFQNRRCREKQRKEASRLQTVNRKLTAMNKLLMEENDRLQKQVSRLVYENGYMRQQLHNPSVATTDTSCGSVVTSGQHHQQQNPPAPRPQRDGNNPAGLLAIAEETLAEFLSKATGTAVDWVQMVGMKVI
;
A
#
# COMPACT_ATOMS: atom_id res chain seq x y z
N MET A 1 -6.27 -24.09 -22.15
CA MET A 1 -4.85 -23.67 -22.27
C MET A 1 -4.78 -22.21 -22.68
N ALA A 2 -4.54 -21.30 -21.75
CA ALA A 2 -4.09 -19.94 -22.04
C ALA A 2 -3.29 -19.45 -20.83
N ALA A 3 -1.98 -19.58 -20.90
CA ALA A 3 -1.04 -19.07 -19.92
C ALA A 3 -0.84 -17.58 -20.17
N ALA A 4 -1.37 -16.72 -19.30
CA ALA A 4 -1.04 -15.30 -19.31
C ALA A 4 0.21 -15.09 -18.44
N MET A 5 1.32 -14.75 -19.10
CA MET A 5 2.60 -14.42 -18.49
C MET A 5 2.47 -13.21 -17.57
N VAL A 6 2.78 -13.38 -16.29
CA VAL A 6 3.03 -12.27 -15.37
C VAL A 6 4.42 -11.71 -15.71
N ALA A 7 4.46 -10.61 -16.45
CA ALA A 7 5.68 -9.85 -16.65
C ALA A 7 6.08 -9.19 -15.32
N THR A 8 7.11 -9.73 -14.68
CA THR A 8 7.75 -9.11 -13.51
C THR A 8 8.62 -7.97 -14.01
N VAL A 9 8.25 -6.72 -13.72
CA VAL A 9 9.12 -5.56 -13.97
C VAL A 9 10.23 -5.54 -12.92
N HIS A 10 11.35 -6.20 -13.24
CA HIS A 10 12.64 -5.95 -12.62
C HIS A 10 13.28 -4.73 -13.30
N GLY A 11 13.23 -3.58 -12.63
CA GLY A 11 14.04 -2.41 -13.00
C GLY A 11 15.48 -2.60 -12.54
N GLY A 12 16.22 -3.45 -13.25
CA GLY A 12 17.65 -3.71 -13.07
C GLY A 12 18.51 -2.90 -14.03
N VAL A 13 19.61 -2.39 -13.47
CA VAL A 13 20.68 -1.57 -14.05
C VAL A 13 21.51 -2.33 -15.11
N GLY A 14 21.98 -1.61 -16.13
CA GLY A 14 23.10 -1.94 -17.03
C GLY A 14 23.06 -1.02 -18.26
N GLY A 15 24.10 -0.35 -18.75
CA GLY A 15 25.55 -0.58 -18.71
C GLY A 15 26.07 -0.61 -20.15
N LYS A 16 26.95 0.34 -20.53
CA LYS A 16 27.88 0.36 -21.70
C LYS A 16 28.57 1.74 -21.67
N HIS A 17 29.90 1.87 -21.64
CA HIS A 17 30.86 1.38 -22.61
C HIS A 17 32.22 1.05 -21.96
N ASP A 18 32.74 -0.15 -22.27
CA ASP A 18 34.15 -0.50 -22.17
C ASP A 18 34.90 -0.08 -23.45
N LYS A 19 36.09 0.51 -23.28
CA LYS A 19 37.18 0.46 -24.27
C LYS A 19 38.51 0.30 -23.51
N PRO A 20 39.34 -0.71 -23.81
CA PRO A 20 40.63 -0.90 -23.16
C PRO A 20 41.78 -0.36 -24.03
N SER A 21 42.82 0.20 -23.39
CA SER A 21 44.22 0.15 -23.88
C SER A 21 45.21 0.56 -22.79
N PRO A 22 46.49 0.12 -22.90
CA PRO A 22 47.24 -0.41 -21.76
C PRO A 22 48.39 0.49 -21.30
N GLY A 23 48.86 0.24 -20.08
CA GLY A 23 50.25 0.49 -19.68
C GLY A 23 50.42 1.42 -18.48
N GLY A 24 51.07 0.90 -17.43
CA GLY A 24 51.71 1.70 -16.38
C GLY A 24 51.37 1.26 -14.97
N GLY A 25 52.20 0.41 -14.39
CA GLY A 25 52.12 0.02 -12.98
C GLY A 25 52.26 1.21 -12.03
N GLY A 26 51.47 1.20 -10.97
CA GLY A 26 51.50 2.16 -9.89
C GLY A 26 50.25 2.00 -9.04
N ALA A 27 50.40 1.47 -7.82
CA ALA A 27 49.31 1.28 -6.88
C ALA A 27 48.52 2.60 -6.68
N PRO A 28 47.18 2.59 -6.65
CA PRO A 28 46.43 3.80 -6.40
C PRO A 28 46.54 4.17 -4.92
N GLN A 29 47.41 5.12 -4.64
CA GLN A 29 47.36 5.96 -3.46
C GLN A 29 45.99 6.66 -3.48
N VAL A 30 45.07 6.17 -2.66
CA VAL A 30 43.75 6.79 -2.53
C VAL A 30 43.92 8.17 -1.91
N ASP A 31 43.50 9.21 -2.61
CA ASP A 31 43.30 10.55 -2.06
C ASP A 31 42.27 10.49 -0.92
N THR A 32 42.73 10.17 0.28
CA THR A 32 41.95 10.04 1.53
C THR A 32 41.36 11.38 1.99
N GLY A 33 41.67 12.49 1.33
CA GLY A 33 41.21 13.83 1.69
C GLY A 33 39.76 14.16 1.33
N LYS A 34 39.06 13.32 0.55
CA LYS A 34 37.68 13.62 0.08
C LYS A 34 36.59 12.94 0.91
N TYR A 35 36.91 11.88 1.65
CA TYR A 35 35.93 11.11 2.41
C TYR A 35 36.43 10.79 3.82
N VAL A 36 35.78 11.36 4.83
CA VAL A 36 36.05 11.00 6.22
C VAL A 36 35.29 9.74 6.58
N ARG A 37 36.04 8.73 7.03
CA ARG A 37 35.49 7.55 7.68
C ARG A 37 35.56 7.76 9.19
N TYR A 38 34.40 7.93 9.81
CA TYR A 38 34.29 8.06 11.26
C TYR A 38 34.51 6.71 11.94
N THR A 39 35.19 6.70 13.08
CA THR A 39 35.24 5.51 13.96
C THR A 39 33.90 5.30 14.65
N PRO A 40 33.59 4.09 15.15
CA PRO A 40 32.35 3.85 15.91
C PRO A 40 32.18 4.81 17.09
N GLU A 41 33.26 5.08 17.83
CA GLU A 41 33.24 5.95 19.00
C GLU A 41 32.93 7.41 18.61
N GLN A 42 33.46 7.87 17.47
CA GLN A 42 33.13 9.18 16.91
C GLN A 42 31.67 9.27 16.49
N VAL A 43 31.14 8.22 15.87
CA VAL A 43 29.72 8.14 15.50
C VAL A 43 28.86 8.19 16.75
N ASP A 44 29.15 7.39 17.76
CA ASP A 44 28.39 7.35 19.02
C ASP A 44 28.36 8.70 19.74
N ALA A 45 29.49 9.42 19.73
CA ALA A 45 29.55 10.77 20.28
C ALA A 45 28.66 11.76 19.52
N LEU A 46 28.67 11.70 18.19
CA LEU A 46 27.79 12.52 17.34
C LEU A 46 26.32 12.12 17.51
N GLU A 47 26.02 10.83 17.69
CA GLU A 47 24.65 10.33 17.93
C GLU A 47 24.08 10.80 19.28
N ARG A 48 24.89 10.82 20.35
CA ARG A 48 24.47 11.37 21.65
C ARG A 48 24.05 12.83 21.55
N VAL A 49 24.83 13.63 20.82
CA VAL A 49 24.48 15.03 20.57
C VAL A 49 23.24 15.13 19.68
N TYR A 50 23.07 14.24 18.71
CA TYR A 50 21.90 14.20 17.85
C TYR A 50 20.60 13.96 18.63
N SER A 51 20.62 13.09 19.65
CA SER A 51 19.44 12.86 20.50
C SER A 51 19.02 14.10 21.30
N GLU A 52 19.97 14.94 21.69
CA GLU A 52 19.69 16.19 22.43
C GLU A 52 19.30 17.34 21.48
N CYS A 53 20.06 17.50 20.40
CA CYS A 53 19.87 18.58 19.43
C CYS A 53 20.21 18.11 18.00
N PRO A 54 19.19 17.75 17.19
CA PRO A 54 19.39 17.30 15.80
C PRO A 54 19.94 18.35 14.83
N LYS A 55 19.93 19.64 15.23
CA LYS A 55 20.36 20.78 14.41
C LYS A 55 21.31 21.70 15.21
N PRO A 56 22.51 21.22 15.58
CA PRO A 56 23.42 22.01 16.41
C PRO A 56 23.85 23.30 15.70
N SER A 57 23.91 24.40 16.45
CA SER A 57 24.38 25.70 15.96
C SER A 57 25.88 25.66 15.58
N SER A 58 26.38 26.70 14.92
CA SER A 58 27.82 26.76 14.59
C SER A 58 28.71 26.79 15.82
N LEU A 59 28.30 27.56 16.84
CA LEU A 59 28.99 27.63 18.13
C LEU A 59 29.00 26.25 18.81
N ARG A 60 27.86 25.55 18.84
CA ARG A 60 27.78 24.22 19.44
C ARG A 60 28.69 23.22 18.70
N ARG A 61 28.78 23.28 17.37
CA ARG A 61 29.71 22.43 16.61
C ARG A 61 31.18 22.70 16.96
N GLN A 62 31.56 23.95 17.17
CA GLN A 62 32.93 24.30 17.59
C GLN A 62 33.22 23.81 19.02
N GLN A 63 32.25 23.94 19.92
CA GLN A 63 32.36 23.40 21.28
C GLN A 63 32.57 21.89 21.29
N LEU A 64 31.84 21.13 20.47
CA LEU A 64 31.99 19.66 20.39
C LEU A 64 33.42 19.23 20.06
N ILE A 65 34.11 19.94 19.16
CA ILE A 65 35.49 19.63 18.79
C ILE A 65 36.45 19.88 19.96
N ARG A 66 36.15 20.88 20.80
CA ARG A 66 36.95 21.23 21.99
C ARG A 66 36.66 20.32 23.18
N GLU A 67 35.40 19.98 23.39
CA GLU A 67 34.90 19.23 24.56
C GLU A 67 35.02 17.72 24.38
N CYS A 68 35.05 17.22 23.13
CA CYS A 68 35.17 15.78 22.84
C CYS A 68 36.52 15.50 22.16
N PRO A 69 37.55 15.04 22.90
CA PRO A 69 38.88 14.76 22.34
C PRO A 69 38.86 13.80 21.15
N ILE A 70 37.94 12.84 21.14
CA ILE A 70 37.76 11.90 20.02
C ILE A 70 37.32 12.55 18.70
N LEU A 71 36.76 13.78 18.76
CA LEU A 71 36.34 14.57 17.61
C LEU A 71 37.35 15.68 17.25
N CYS A 72 38.49 15.81 17.95
CA CYS A 72 39.41 16.93 17.79
C CYS A 72 39.99 17.07 16.37
N ASN A 73 40.11 15.96 15.65
CA ASN A 73 40.62 15.89 14.28
C ASN A 73 39.52 16.00 13.21
N ILE A 74 38.28 16.32 13.59
CA ILE A 74 37.15 16.45 12.67
C ILE A 74 36.86 17.93 12.46
N GLU A 75 36.78 18.36 11.20
CA GLU A 75 36.49 19.75 10.87
C GLU A 75 35.02 20.12 11.20
N PRO A 76 34.73 21.38 11.60
CA PRO A 76 33.36 21.85 11.84
C PRO A 76 32.41 21.64 10.64
N LYS A 77 32.95 21.71 9.41
CA LYS A 77 32.21 21.47 8.17
C LYS A 77 31.78 20.00 8.04
N GLN A 78 32.65 19.07 8.43
CA GLN A 78 32.37 17.64 8.40
C GLN A 78 31.27 17.27 9.41
N ILE A 79 31.32 17.86 10.62
CA ILE A 79 30.23 17.74 11.60
C ILE A 79 28.91 18.26 11.01
N LYS A 80 28.91 19.45 10.39
CA LYS A 80 27.71 19.99 9.73
C LYS A 80 27.13 19.01 8.70
N VAL A 81 27.97 18.44 7.83
CA VAL A 81 27.55 17.47 6.81
C VAL A 81 27.05 16.17 7.45
N TRP A 82 27.70 15.68 8.51
CA TRP A 82 27.25 14.50 9.24
C TRP A 82 25.83 14.67 9.77
N PHE A 83 25.53 15.80 10.44
CA PHE A 83 24.17 16.08 10.94
C PHE A 83 23.14 16.28 9.82
N GLN A 84 23.53 16.80 8.67
CA GLN A 84 22.65 16.86 7.48
C GLN A 84 22.34 15.46 6.95
N ASN A 85 23.36 14.63 6.77
CA ASN A 85 23.24 13.26 6.28
C ASN A 85 22.44 12.39 7.26
N ARG A 86 22.67 12.54 8.57
CA ARG A 86 21.95 11.79 9.60
C ARG A 86 20.44 12.06 9.57
N ARG A 87 20.04 13.32 9.42
CA ARG A 87 18.62 13.71 9.25
C ARG A 87 18.05 13.18 7.94
N CYS A 88 18.80 13.27 6.84
CA CYS A 88 18.38 12.77 5.54
C CYS A 88 18.13 11.24 5.60
N ARG A 89 19.09 10.48 6.13
CA ARG A 89 18.98 9.03 6.32
C ARG A 89 17.81 8.63 7.22
N GLU A 90 17.57 9.38 8.29
CA GLU A 90 16.43 9.12 9.17
C GLU A 90 15.09 9.35 8.47
N LYS A 91 14.96 10.47 7.74
CA LYS A 91 13.77 10.74 6.93
C LYS A 91 13.55 9.62 5.89
N GLN A 92 14.60 9.21 5.20
CA GLN A 92 14.55 8.12 4.22
C GLN A 92 14.14 6.79 4.88
N ARG A 93 14.67 6.47 6.06
CA ARG A 93 14.31 5.24 6.80
C ARG A 93 12.85 5.22 7.21
N LYS A 94 12.33 6.35 7.72
CA LYS A 94 10.90 6.49 8.08
C LYS A 94 10.01 6.33 6.85
N GLU A 95 10.38 6.96 5.74
CA GLU A 95 9.63 6.87 4.49
C GLU A 95 9.64 5.45 3.90
N ALA A 96 10.80 4.78 3.90
CA ALA A 96 10.90 3.39 3.47
C ALA A 96 10.01 2.46 4.30
N SER A 97 9.99 2.64 5.63
CA SER A 97 9.10 1.88 6.53
C SER A 97 7.61 2.14 6.26
N ARG A 98 7.25 3.40 6.01
CA ARG A 98 5.89 3.80 5.61
C ARG A 98 5.47 3.12 4.31
N LEU A 99 6.32 3.19 3.28
CA LEU A 99 6.08 2.55 1.98
C LEU A 99 5.98 1.03 2.10
N GLN A 100 6.85 0.40 2.89
CA GLN A 100 6.78 -1.04 3.15
C GLN A 100 5.44 -1.43 3.78
N THR A 101 4.94 -0.63 4.72
CA THR A 101 3.64 -0.87 5.36
C THR A 101 2.50 -0.78 4.36
N VAL A 102 2.47 0.27 3.52
CA VAL A 102 1.44 0.44 2.48
C VAL A 102 1.52 -0.68 1.44
N ASN A 103 2.72 -1.07 1.03
CA ASN A 103 2.93 -2.15 0.07
C ASN A 103 2.39 -3.48 0.61
N ARG A 104 2.66 -3.83 1.87
CA ARG A 104 2.08 -5.03 2.51
C ARG A 104 0.55 -5.03 2.48
N LYS A 105 -0.08 -3.89 2.78
CA LYS A 105 -1.54 -3.75 2.71
C LYS A 105 -2.05 -3.94 1.29
N LEU A 106 -1.42 -3.30 0.31
CA LEU A 106 -1.78 -3.43 -1.10
C LEU A 106 -1.64 -4.86 -1.61
N THR A 107 -0.57 -5.56 -1.23
CA THR A 107 -0.38 -6.99 -1.58
C THR A 107 -1.48 -7.86 -0.98
N ALA A 108 -1.84 -7.64 0.29
CA ALA A 108 -2.93 -8.38 0.94
C ALA A 108 -4.29 -8.11 0.26
N MET A 109 -4.59 -6.85 -0.06
CA MET A 109 -5.82 -6.48 -0.77
C MET A 109 -5.88 -7.06 -2.18
N ASN A 110 -4.79 -6.99 -2.94
CA ASN A 110 -4.72 -7.59 -4.28
C ASN A 110 -4.95 -9.10 -4.23
N LYS A 111 -4.44 -9.78 -3.19
CA LYS A 111 -4.69 -11.21 -3.00
C LYS A 111 -6.17 -11.51 -2.82
N LEU A 112 -6.86 -10.78 -1.93
CA LEU A 112 -8.31 -10.94 -1.73
C LEU A 112 -9.10 -10.64 -3.00
N LEU A 113 -8.71 -9.61 -3.75
CA LEU A 113 -9.36 -9.27 -5.01
C LEU A 113 -9.21 -10.38 -6.06
N MET A 114 -8.03 -11.00 -6.14
CA MET A 114 -7.81 -12.15 -7.03
C MET A 114 -8.66 -13.36 -6.62
N GLU A 115 -8.76 -13.65 -5.32
CA GLU A 115 -9.60 -14.74 -4.81
C GLU A 115 -11.08 -14.51 -5.11
N GLU A 116 -11.59 -13.29 -4.92
CA GLU A 116 -12.97 -12.95 -5.29
C GLU A 116 -13.20 -12.99 -6.79
N ASN A 117 -12.24 -12.55 -7.60
CA ASN A 117 -12.36 -12.62 -9.06
C ASN A 117 -12.46 -14.08 -9.53
N ASP A 118 -11.63 -14.97 -9.01
CA ASP A 118 -11.69 -16.41 -9.29
C ASP A 118 -13.04 -17.01 -8.84
N ARG A 119 -13.53 -16.63 -7.65
CA ARG A 119 -14.83 -17.08 -7.15
C ARG A 119 -15.98 -16.65 -8.06
N LEU A 120 -15.98 -15.39 -8.50
CA LEU A 120 -16.98 -14.84 -9.41
C LEU A 120 -16.91 -15.50 -10.79
N GLN A 121 -15.71 -15.69 -11.34
CA GLN A 121 -15.52 -16.41 -12.61
C GLN A 121 -16.12 -17.82 -12.53
N LYS A 122 -15.85 -18.57 -11.44
CA LYS A 122 -16.46 -19.89 -11.22
C LYS A 122 -17.99 -19.84 -11.14
N GLN A 123 -18.56 -18.81 -10.51
CA GLN A 123 -20.02 -18.64 -10.45
C GLN A 123 -20.60 -18.36 -11.84
N VAL A 124 -19.98 -17.46 -12.61
CA VAL A 124 -20.40 -17.17 -13.99
C VAL A 124 -20.32 -18.43 -14.85
N SER A 125 -19.22 -19.20 -14.80
CA SER A 125 -19.09 -20.44 -15.55
C SER A 125 -20.19 -21.45 -15.22
N ARG A 126 -20.56 -21.60 -13.94
CA ARG A 126 -21.68 -22.46 -13.52
C ARG A 126 -23.01 -21.98 -14.09
N LEU A 127 -23.34 -20.70 -13.93
CA LEU A 127 -24.59 -20.14 -14.44
C LEU A 127 -24.67 -20.23 -15.97
N VAL A 128 -23.57 -20.01 -16.69
CA VAL A 128 -23.52 -20.15 -18.15
C VAL A 128 -23.77 -21.60 -18.56
N TYR A 129 -23.16 -22.56 -17.86
CA TYR A 129 -23.39 -23.99 -18.10
C TYR A 129 -24.85 -24.40 -17.85
N GLU A 130 -25.41 -24.03 -16.70
CA GLU A 130 -26.82 -24.31 -16.35
C GLU A 130 -27.79 -23.67 -17.34
N ASN A 131 -27.55 -22.41 -17.74
CA ASN A 131 -28.38 -21.73 -18.74
C ASN A 131 -28.33 -22.42 -20.10
N GLY A 132 -27.13 -22.86 -20.53
CA GLY A 132 -26.97 -23.63 -21.76
C GLY A 132 -27.76 -24.94 -21.71
N TYR A 133 -27.65 -25.67 -20.59
CA TYR A 133 -28.37 -26.91 -20.36
C TYR A 133 -29.89 -26.72 -20.39
N MET A 134 -30.43 -25.72 -19.68
CA MET A 134 -31.87 -25.42 -19.70
C MET A 134 -32.38 -25.05 -21.10
N ARG A 135 -31.62 -24.25 -21.84
CA ARG A 135 -31.95 -23.91 -23.23
C ARG A 135 -31.96 -25.14 -24.13
N GLN A 136 -31.03 -26.08 -23.93
CA GLN A 136 -30.97 -27.32 -24.68
C GLN A 136 -32.17 -28.23 -24.39
N GLN A 137 -32.59 -28.33 -23.12
CA GLN A 137 -33.79 -29.10 -22.73
C GLN A 137 -35.06 -28.55 -23.40
N LEU A 138 -35.19 -27.22 -23.52
CA LEU A 138 -36.31 -26.58 -24.22
C LEU A 138 -36.30 -26.80 -25.74
N HIS A 139 -35.14 -27.04 -26.35
CA HIS A 139 -35.00 -27.23 -27.79
C HIS A 139 -34.94 -28.71 -28.22
N ASN A 140 -35.08 -29.67 -27.29
CA ASN A 140 -35.16 -31.10 -27.59
C ASN A 140 -36.63 -31.56 -27.62
N PRO A 141 -37.26 -31.78 -28.81
CA PRO A 141 -38.68 -32.11 -28.91
C PRO A 141 -39.04 -33.56 -28.50
N SER A 142 -38.10 -34.35 -27.96
CA SER A 142 -38.28 -35.80 -27.75
C SER A 142 -38.60 -36.24 -26.32
N VAL A 143 -38.85 -35.33 -25.37
CA VAL A 143 -39.34 -35.68 -24.02
C VAL A 143 -40.61 -34.88 -23.68
N ALA A 144 -41.58 -34.92 -24.60
CA ALA A 144 -42.96 -34.52 -24.34
C ALA A 144 -43.92 -35.44 -25.10
N THR A 145 -43.66 -36.75 -25.06
CA THR A 145 -44.63 -37.78 -25.48
C THR A 145 -44.63 -38.92 -24.47
N THR A 146 -45.20 -38.65 -23.29
CA THR A 146 -46.05 -39.62 -22.60
C THR A 146 -47.10 -38.84 -21.84
N ASP A 147 -48.27 -38.78 -22.45
CA ASP A 147 -49.59 -38.71 -21.83
C ASP A 147 -49.58 -38.94 -20.30
N THR A 148 -49.85 -37.89 -19.54
CA THR A 148 -50.54 -38.00 -18.25
C THR A 148 -51.40 -36.76 -18.08
N SER A 149 -52.58 -36.83 -18.69
CA SER A 149 -53.87 -36.47 -18.10
C SER A 149 -53.96 -35.20 -17.24
N CYS A 150 -54.76 -34.25 -17.74
CA CYS A 150 -55.32 -33.11 -17.02
C CYS A 150 -55.83 -33.46 -15.61
N GLY A 151 -55.29 -32.77 -14.61
CA GLY A 151 -55.82 -32.74 -13.25
C GLY A 151 -55.74 -31.33 -12.67
N SER A 152 -56.57 -30.43 -13.16
CA SER A 152 -56.81 -29.12 -12.52
C SER A 152 -57.78 -29.33 -11.36
N VAL A 153 -57.29 -29.23 -10.13
CA VAL A 153 -58.13 -29.02 -8.94
C VAL A 153 -57.55 -27.87 -8.13
N VAL A 154 -58.32 -26.79 -8.15
CA VAL A 154 -58.20 -25.63 -7.28
C VAL A 154 -58.77 -26.05 -5.92
N THR A 155 -57.94 -26.19 -4.88
CA THR A 155 -58.45 -26.25 -3.51
C THR A 155 -58.41 -24.86 -2.91
N SER A 156 -59.58 -24.23 -2.91
CA SER A 156 -59.92 -23.13 -1.99
C SER A 156 -59.74 -23.62 -0.55
N GLY A 157 -59.06 -22.84 0.29
CA GLY A 157 -58.78 -23.22 1.69
C GLY A 157 -58.21 -22.04 2.48
N GLN A 158 -59.10 -21.18 2.94
CA GLN A 158 -58.84 -19.97 3.72
C GLN A 158 -58.59 -20.32 5.20
N HIS A 159 -57.49 -19.80 5.76
CA HIS A 159 -57.24 -19.39 7.16
C HIS A 159 -58.03 -20.04 8.33
N HIS A 160 -57.31 -20.71 9.25
CA HIS A 160 -57.39 -20.38 10.68
C HIS A 160 -56.13 -20.78 11.47
N GLN A 161 -55.60 -19.78 12.19
CA GLN A 161 -54.82 -19.79 13.44
C GLN A 161 -53.99 -21.04 13.79
N GLN A 162 -52.71 -20.85 14.16
CA GLN A 162 -52.32 -20.69 15.57
C GLN A 162 -50.78 -20.83 15.82
N GLN A 163 -50.23 -19.86 16.55
CA GLN A 163 -49.04 -19.88 17.45
C GLN A 163 -47.58 -19.84 16.90
N ASN A 164 -46.85 -18.84 17.41
CA ASN A 164 -45.38 -18.64 17.38
C ASN A 164 -44.59 -19.78 18.05
N PRO A 165 -43.35 -20.02 17.58
CA PRO A 165 -42.17 -20.08 18.47
C PRO A 165 -41.04 -19.10 18.04
N PRO A 166 -40.02 -18.84 18.89
CA PRO A 166 -39.13 -17.70 18.76
C PRO A 166 -38.13 -17.83 17.59
N ALA A 167 -37.89 -16.70 16.94
CA ALA A 167 -36.96 -16.56 15.82
C ALA A 167 -35.53 -17.02 16.18
N PRO A 168 -34.89 -17.86 15.36
CA PRO A 168 -33.44 -17.96 15.33
C PRO A 168 -32.89 -16.63 14.82
N ARG A 169 -31.85 -16.14 15.50
CA ARG A 169 -31.07 -14.94 15.13
C ARG A 169 -30.78 -14.93 13.63
N PRO A 170 -30.94 -13.81 12.90
CA PRO A 170 -30.55 -13.78 11.51
C PRO A 170 -29.04 -14.03 11.43
N GLN A 171 -28.68 -15.11 10.73
CA GLN A 171 -27.33 -15.33 10.27
C GLN A 171 -26.86 -14.08 9.54
N ARG A 172 -25.64 -13.66 9.90
CA ARG A 172 -24.94 -12.53 9.30
C ARG A 172 -24.61 -12.90 7.85
N ASP A 173 -25.58 -12.70 6.96
CA ASP A 173 -25.39 -12.86 5.52
C ASP A 173 -24.42 -11.78 5.04
N GLY A 174 -23.24 -12.21 4.58
CA GLY A 174 -22.16 -11.37 4.06
C GLY A 174 -22.47 -10.64 2.76
N ASN A 175 -23.74 -10.57 2.35
CA ASN A 175 -24.20 -9.93 1.12
C ASN A 175 -25.18 -8.76 1.35
N ASN A 176 -25.37 -8.31 2.61
CA ASN A 176 -26.22 -7.16 2.88
C ASN A 176 -25.47 -5.83 2.58
N PRO A 177 -25.89 -5.03 1.58
CA PRO A 177 -25.25 -3.75 1.26
C PRO A 177 -25.33 -2.73 2.40
N ALA A 178 -26.22 -2.95 3.39
CA ALA A 178 -26.30 -2.13 4.59
C ALA A 178 -25.00 -2.16 5.42
N GLY A 179 -24.25 -3.26 5.41
CA GLY A 179 -22.96 -3.34 6.11
C GLY A 179 -21.89 -2.47 5.44
N LEU A 180 -21.91 -2.40 4.11
CA LEU A 180 -21.01 -1.52 3.35
C LEU A 180 -21.37 -0.05 3.51
N LEU A 181 -22.67 0.28 3.54
CA LEU A 181 -23.15 1.62 3.83
C LEU A 181 -22.73 2.08 5.23
N ALA A 182 -22.88 1.24 6.25
CA ALA A 182 -22.44 1.57 7.61
C ALA A 182 -20.93 1.82 7.69
N ILE A 183 -20.11 1.01 7.01
CA ILE A 183 -18.65 1.20 6.94
C ILE A 183 -18.30 2.50 6.19
N ALA A 184 -19.02 2.82 5.11
CA ALA A 184 -18.82 4.05 4.35
C ALA A 184 -19.19 5.30 5.17
N GLU A 185 -20.30 5.25 5.91
CA GLU A 185 -20.74 6.33 6.81
C GLU A 185 -19.73 6.55 7.95
N GLU A 186 -19.26 5.47 8.58
CA GLU A 186 -18.25 5.53 9.65
C GLU A 186 -16.92 6.12 9.14
N THR A 187 -16.47 5.67 7.97
CA THR A 187 -15.23 6.17 7.36
C THR A 187 -15.33 7.66 6.97
N LEU A 188 -16.49 8.09 6.46
CA LEU A 188 -16.74 9.49 6.13
C LEU A 188 -16.77 10.38 7.37
N ALA A 189 -17.42 9.92 8.45
CA ALA A 189 -17.46 10.63 9.73
C ALA A 189 -16.06 10.77 10.33
N GLU A 190 -15.24 9.71 10.28
CA GLU A 190 -13.86 9.74 10.75
C GLU A 190 -13.01 10.71 9.91
N PHE A 191 -13.17 10.72 8.58
CA PHE A 191 -12.50 11.66 7.69
C PHE A 191 -12.87 13.11 8.00
N LEU A 192 -14.16 13.43 8.09
CA LEU A 192 -14.65 14.78 8.35
C LEU A 192 -14.26 15.28 9.75
N SER A 193 -14.27 14.41 10.76
CA SER A 193 -13.82 14.75 12.12
C SER A 193 -12.33 15.11 12.19
N LYS A 194 -11.51 14.57 11.27
CA LYS A 194 -10.07 14.80 11.18
C LYS A 194 -9.68 15.87 10.16
N ALA A 195 -10.62 16.27 9.29
CA ALA A 195 -10.42 17.30 8.27
C ALA A 195 -10.56 18.74 8.82
N THR A 196 -10.16 18.98 10.08
CA THR A 196 -10.06 20.33 10.62
C THR A 196 -8.79 21.00 10.07
N GLY A 197 -8.92 21.64 8.92
CA GLY A 197 -7.95 22.62 8.43
C GLY A 197 -7.38 22.33 7.05
N THR A 198 -8.11 22.73 6.01
CA THR A 198 -7.60 23.52 4.86
C THR A 198 -8.79 23.95 4.00
N ALA A 199 -9.71 24.75 4.55
CA ALA A 199 -10.44 25.69 3.72
C ALA A 199 -9.53 26.91 3.59
N VAL A 200 -8.65 26.89 2.58
CA VAL A 200 -7.96 28.11 2.15
C VAL A 200 -9.03 28.95 1.46
N ASP A 201 -9.61 29.88 2.21
CA ASP A 201 -10.35 30.99 1.63
C ASP A 201 -9.34 31.76 0.78
N TRP A 202 -9.47 31.67 -0.54
CA TRP A 202 -8.60 32.39 -1.46
C TRP A 202 -8.96 33.87 -1.39
N VAL A 203 -8.47 34.57 -0.37
CA VAL A 203 -8.42 36.02 -0.42
C VAL A 203 -7.38 36.37 -1.47
N GLN A 204 -7.88 36.76 -2.64
CA GLN A 204 -7.09 37.32 -3.73
C GLN A 204 -6.31 38.52 -3.19
N MET A 205 -5.00 38.37 -2.99
CA MET A 205 -4.16 39.51 -2.65
C MET A 205 -4.16 40.48 -3.82
N VAL A 206 -4.69 41.69 -3.59
CA VAL A 206 -4.68 42.79 -4.55
C VAL A 206 -3.23 43.06 -4.95
N GLY A 207 -2.88 42.76 -6.21
CA GLY A 207 -1.60 43.17 -6.80
C GLY A 207 -0.84 42.14 -7.65
N MET A 208 -1.27 40.88 -7.76
CA MET A 208 -0.58 39.92 -8.64
C MET A 208 -1.13 39.96 -10.06
N LYS A 209 -0.43 40.65 -10.96
CA LYS A 209 -0.67 40.60 -12.41
C LYS A 209 -0.04 39.33 -12.95
N VAL A 210 -0.87 38.42 -13.46
CA VAL A 210 -0.44 37.18 -14.12
C VAL A 210 0.25 37.58 -15.43
N ILE A 211 1.45 37.03 -15.65
CA ILE A 211 2.23 37.15 -16.88
C ILE A 211 1.69 36.13 -17.89
#